data_AF-A0A3D0TT75-F1
#
_entry.id   AF-A0A3D0TT75-F1
#
_cell.length_a   1.000
_cell.length_b   1.000
_cell.length_c   1.000
_cell.angle_alpha   90.00
_cell.angle_beta   90.00
_cell.angle_gamma   90.00
#
_symmetry.space_group_name_H-M   'P 1'
#
loop_
_entity.id
_entity.type
_entity.pdbx_description
1 polymer ?
#
loop_
_entity_poly.entity_id
_entity_poly.type
_entity_poly.pdbx_seq_one_letter_code
_entity_poly.pdbx_strand_id
1 'polypeptide(L)'
;MDIQIEPQFLNTALHGDEVEFFVFPQIEKERLDGEIIRVLWRAKMEFVGTVDKRKGSAISFIVPDDKRMYTDIFISPAESGRVRNNWKVLVRIIKWDDPKKNPEGRIVKVLGKKGDNDAEMESIVLEKGFQMKFPPKVEKEAEL
;
A
#
# COMPACT_ATOMS: atom_id res chain seq x y z
N MET A 1 -26.86 4.89 -6.87
CA MET A 1 -27.19 3.96 -5.78
C MET A 1 -25.87 3.71 -5.12
N ASP A 2 -25.69 4.22 -3.91
CA ASP A 2 -24.42 4.11 -3.21
C ASP A 2 -24.56 2.99 -2.18
N ILE A 3 -23.59 2.10 -2.16
CA ILE A 3 -23.53 0.97 -1.24
C ILE A 3 -22.42 1.28 -0.25
N GLN A 4 -22.75 1.21 1.03
CA GLN A 4 -21.79 1.38 2.10
C GLN A 4 -21.19 0.01 2.42
N ILE A 5 -19.87 -0.03 2.54
CA ILE A 5 -19.16 -1.21 3.00
C ILE A 5 -18.47 -0.84 4.31
N GLU A 6 -18.86 -1.48 5.39
CA GLU A 6 -18.20 -1.29 6.69
C GLU A 6 -16.76 -1.82 6.64
N PRO A 7 -15.82 -1.25 7.41
CA PRO A 7 -14.40 -1.65 7.37
C PRO A 7 -14.15 -3.15 7.56
N GLN A 8 -14.96 -3.81 8.39
CA GLN A 8 -14.87 -5.25 8.63
C GLN A 8 -15.23 -6.12 7.41
N PHE A 9 -15.97 -5.56 6.46
CA PHE A 9 -16.43 -6.22 5.23
C PHE A 9 -15.64 -5.81 3.99
N LEU A 10 -14.53 -5.07 4.16
CA LEU A 10 -13.64 -4.69 3.05
C LEU A 10 -12.79 -5.86 2.55
N ASN A 11 -12.64 -6.90 3.36
CA ASN A 11 -11.71 -7.99 3.11
C ASN A 11 -10.28 -7.43 2.90
N THR A 12 -9.68 -7.59 1.72
CA THR A 12 -8.35 -7.04 1.39
C THR A 12 -8.41 -5.84 0.44
N ALA A 13 -9.59 -5.29 0.16
CA ALA A 13 -9.75 -4.21 -0.81
C ALA A 13 -9.20 -2.89 -0.29
N LEU A 14 -8.54 -2.15 -1.19
CA LEU A 14 -8.03 -0.82 -0.92
C LEU A 14 -8.81 0.24 -1.69
N HIS A 15 -8.59 1.49 -1.30
CA HIS A 15 -9.15 2.62 -2.00
C HIS A 15 -8.76 2.62 -3.48
N GLY A 16 -9.76 2.70 -4.35
CA GLY A 16 -9.60 2.72 -5.81
C GLY A 16 -9.59 1.33 -6.47
N ASP A 17 -9.56 0.25 -5.68
CA ASP A 17 -9.63 -1.10 -6.23
C ASP A 17 -10.99 -1.32 -6.94
N GLU A 18 -10.95 -2.10 -8.02
CA GLU A 18 -12.14 -2.64 -8.65
C GLU A 18 -12.49 -3.96 -7.97
N VAL A 19 -13.73 -4.10 -7.50
CA VAL A 19 -14.13 -5.19 -6.61
C VAL A 19 -15.45 -5.82 -7.02
N GLU A 20 -15.59 -7.10 -6.70
CA GLU A 20 -16.89 -7.78 -6.66
C GLU A 20 -17.40 -7.76 -5.22
N PHE A 21 -18.65 -7.37 -5.02
CA PHE A 21 -19.28 -7.25 -3.71
C PHE A 21 -20.67 -7.89 -3.70
N PHE A 22 -21.09 -8.32 -2.53
CA PHE A 22 -22.44 -8.80 -2.24
C PHE A 22 -23.22 -7.72 -1.49
N VAL A 23 -24.49 -7.54 -1.82
CA VAL A 23 -25.39 -6.59 -1.13
C VAL A 23 -26.28 -7.36 -0.17
N PHE A 24 -26.34 -6.96 1.09
CA PHE A 24 -27.16 -7.63 2.08
C PHE A 24 -28.66 -7.43 1.80
N PRO A 25 -29.51 -8.43 2.09
CA PRO A 25 -30.95 -8.30 1.96
C PRO A 25 -31.49 -7.18 2.87
N GLN A 26 -32.33 -6.32 2.31
CA GLN A 26 -32.82 -5.12 3.00
C GLN A 26 -33.96 -5.44 3.97
N ILE A 27 -33.94 -4.80 5.15
CA ILE A 27 -35.14 -4.55 5.97
C ILE A 27 -35.39 -3.03 5.84
N GLU A 28 -36.64 -2.63 5.64
CA GLU A 28 -37.08 -1.32 5.12
C GLU A 28 -36.29 -0.06 5.57
N LYS A 29 -36.13 0.89 4.63
CA LYS A 29 -35.68 2.29 4.79
C LYS A 29 -34.25 2.55 5.29
N GLU A 30 -33.45 1.54 5.60
CA GLU A 30 -32.03 1.73 5.92
C GLU A 30 -31.11 1.67 4.68
N ARG A 31 -29.91 2.23 4.85
CA ARG A 31 -28.84 2.32 3.85
C ARG A 31 -28.44 0.91 3.39
N LEU A 32 -28.01 0.79 2.13
CA LEU A 32 -27.60 -0.50 1.56
C LEU A 32 -26.20 -0.84 2.03
N ASP A 33 -26.08 -1.90 2.82
CA ASP A 33 -24.82 -2.46 3.27
C ASP A 33 -24.42 -3.66 2.39
N GLY A 34 -23.12 -3.93 2.35
CA GLY A 34 -22.58 -5.08 1.63
C GLY A 34 -21.22 -5.55 2.12
N GLU A 35 -20.71 -6.58 1.47
CA GLU A 35 -19.39 -7.15 1.73
C GLU A 35 -18.61 -7.36 0.44
N ILE A 36 -17.32 -7.07 0.48
CA ILE A 36 -16.41 -7.33 -0.63
C ILE A 36 -16.02 -8.80 -0.65
N ILE A 37 -16.36 -9.45 -1.77
CA ILE A 37 -16.10 -10.86 -2.01
C ILE A 37 -14.69 -11.06 -2.56
N ARG A 38 -14.27 -10.23 -3.53
CA ARG A 38 -12.91 -10.26 -4.08
C ARG A 38 -12.52 -8.95 -4.74
N VAL A 39 -11.20 -8.72 -4.82
CA VAL A 39 -10.61 -7.66 -5.64
C VAL A 39 -10.36 -8.18 -7.06
N LEU A 40 -10.95 -7.53 -8.05
CA LEU A 40 -10.78 -7.84 -9.47
C LEU A 40 -9.55 -7.13 -10.04
N TRP A 41 -9.34 -5.88 -9.66
CA TRP A 41 -8.18 -5.09 -10.09
C TRP A 41 -7.67 -4.16 -8.98
N ARG A 42 -6.35 -4.10 -8.83
CA ARG A 42 -5.66 -3.30 -7.80
C ARG A 42 -5.26 -1.96 -8.38
N ALA A 43 -5.73 -0.86 -7.79
CA ALA A 43 -5.35 0.48 -8.23
C ALA A 43 -3.93 0.88 -7.83
N LYS A 44 -3.48 0.40 -6.66
CA LYS A 44 -2.16 0.73 -6.10
C LYS A 44 -1.55 -0.50 -5.44
N MET A 45 -0.32 -0.80 -5.83
CA MET A 45 0.46 -1.93 -5.29
C MET A 45 1.75 -1.49 -4.61
N GLU A 46 2.12 -0.21 -4.74
CA GLU A 46 3.36 0.36 -4.23
C GLU A 46 3.05 1.50 -3.26
N PHE A 47 3.74 1.49 -2.12
CA PHE A 47 3.49 2.39 -1.01
C PHE A 47 4.82 2.91 -0.48
N VAL A 48 4.85 4.20 -0.20
CA VAL A 48 5.92 4.79 0.62
C VAL A 48 5.53 4.58 2.08
N GLY A 49 6.51 4.20 2.89
CA GLY A 49 6.31 4.08 4.32
C GLY A 49 7.60 4.06 5.11
N THR A 50 7.45 4.05 6.43
CA THR A 50 8.54 4.03 7.39
C THR A 50 8.72 2.62 7.95
N VAL A 51 9.96 2.15 7.98
CA VAL A 51 10.31 0.87 8.61
C VAL A 51 10.11 0.96 10.12
N ASP A 52 9.27 0.09 10.66
CA ASP A 52 9.13 -0.17 12.08
C ASP A 52 9.70 -1.57 12.42
N LYS A 53 10.86 -1.56 13.08
CA LYS A 53 11.47 -2.75 13.65
C LYS A 53 11.27 -2.75 15.16
N ARG A 54 10.45 -3.68 15.65
CA ARG A 54 10.29 -3.89 17.09
C ARG A 54 11.55 -4.54 17.66
N LYS A 55 12.14 -3.95 18.70
CA LYS A 55 13.31 -4.49 19.39
C LYS A 55 13.04 -5.92 19.85
N GLY A 56 13.93 -6.85 19.53
CA GLY A 56 13.81 -8.26 19.92
C GLY A 56 12.84 -9.09 19.05
N SER A 57 12.26 -8.52 18.00
CA SER A 57 11.45 -9.27 17.03
C SER A 57 12.21 -9.47 15.72
N ALA A 58 12.14 -10.68 15.16
CA ALA A 58 12.62 -10.96 13.81
C ALA A 58 11.69 -10.40 12.72
N ILE A 59 10.52 -9.91 13.12
CA ILE A 59 9.46 -9.40 12.25
C ILE A 59 9.67 -7.89 12.09
N SER A 60 9.52 -7.40 10.86
CA SER A 60 9.59 -5.97 10.55
C SER A 60 8.39 -5.58 9.72
N PHE A 61 7.89 -4.38 9.97
CA PHE A 61 6.75 -3.83 9.26
C PHE A 61 7.14 -2.51 8.60
N ILE A 62 6.43 -2.17 7.55
CA ILE A 62 6.43 -0.85 6.94
C ILE A 62 5.09 -0.20 7.29
N VAL A 63 5.16 0.91 8.01
CA VAL A 63 4.01 1.76 8.30
C VAL A 63 3.82 2.70 7.11
N PRO A 64 2.75 2.56 6.31
CA PRO A 64 2.52 3.40 5.15
C PRO A 64 2.27 4.86 5.54
N ASP A 65 2.75 5.77 4.70
CA ASP A 65 2.50 7.21 4.88
C ASP A 65 1.05 7.55 4.49
N ASP A 66 0.58 6.96 3.39
CA ASP A 66 -0.79 7.08 2.89
C ASP A 66 -1.77 6.30 3.79
N LYS A 67 -2.58 7.04 4.56
CA LYS A 67 -3.56 6.47 5.52
C LYS A 67 -4.71 5.71 4.89
N ARG A 68 -4.86 5.77 3.56
CA ARG A 68 -5.81 4.92 2.83
C ARG A 68 -5.37 3.46 2.83
N MET A 69 -4.07 3.21 3.02
CA MET A 69 -3.56 1.90 3.38
C MET A 69 -3.76 1.69 4.88
N TYR A 70 -4.87 1.04 5.24
CA TYR A 70 -5.32 0.91 6.63
C TYR A 70 -4.57 -0.15 7.46
N THR A 71 -3.57 -0.82 6.88
CA THR A 71 -2.79 -1.86 7.55
C THR A 71 -1.31 -1.74 7.23
N ASP A 72 -0.47 -2.14 8.17
CA ASP A 72 0.97 -2.18 7.98
C ASP A 72 1.36 -3.31 7.02
N ILE A 73 2.47 -3.12 6.31
CA ILE A 73 2.98 -4.09 5.35
C ILE A 73 4.11 -4.89 6.02
N PHE A 74 3.92 -6.19 6.15
CA PHE A 74 4.95 -7.09 6.65
C PHE A 74 6.07 -7.26 5.62
N ILE A 75 7.32 -7.23 6.07
CA ILE A 75 8.48 -7.57 5.24
C ILE A 75 9.21 -8.78 5.81
N SER A 76 9.63 -9.68 4.93
CA SER A 76 10.35 -10.89 5.33
C SER A 76 11.67 -10.57 6.05
N PRO A 77 12.21 -11.48 6.88
CA PRO A 77 13.51 -11.28 7.53
C PRO A 77 14.65 -10.99 6.54
N ALA A 78 14.61 -11.59 5.35
CA ALA A 78 15.57 -11.35 4.28
C ALA A 78 15.55 -9.89 3.80
N GLU A 79 14.35 -9.33 3.60
CA GLU A 79 14.17 -7.93 3.24
C GLU A 79 14.49 -6.98 4.40
N SER A 80 14.18 -7.38 5.64
CA SER A 80 14.51 -6.60 6.84
C SER A 80 16.01 -6.31 6.95
N GLY A 81 16.88 -7.26 6.60
CA GLY A 81 18.34 -7.06 6.63
C GLY A 81 18.84 -5.90 5.77
N ARG A 82 18.07 -5.48 4.76
CA ARG A 82 18.45 -4.41 3.81
C ARG A 82 18.15 -3.00 4.32
N VAL A 83 17.41 -2.87 5.42
CA VAL A 83 16.89 -1.58 5.93
C VAL A 83 17.13 -1.41 7.42
N ARG A 84 17.15 -0.16 7.88
CA ARG A 84 17.25 0.19 9.29
C ARG A 84 15.91 0.67 9.82
N ASN A 85 15.73 0.62 11.14
CA ASN A 85 14.55 1.19 11.77
C ASN A 85 14.45 2.70 11.46
N ASN A 86 13.23 3.25 11.35
CA ASN A 86 12.96 4.65 11.00
C ASN A 86 13.51 5.09 9.62
N TRP A 87 13.74 4.16 8.70
CA TRP A 87 14.07 4.50 7.32
C TRP A 87 12.81 4.52 6.46
N LYS A 88 12.76 5.45 5.50
CA LYS A 88 11.72 5.51 4.48
C LYS A 88 12.07 4.61 3.32
N VAL A 89 11.07 3.90 2.83
CA VAL A 89 11.19 2.93 1.74
C VAL A 89 9.99 3.01 0.83
N LEU A 90 10.19 2.65 -0.43
CA LEU A 90 9.14 2.25 -1.35
C LEU A 90 9.00 0.71 -1.25
N VAL A 91 7.83 0.25 -0.85
CA VAL A 91 7.49 -1.17 -0.73
C VAL A 91 6.38 -1.54 -1.69
N ARG A 92 6.47 -2.72 -2.30
CA ARG A 92 5.43 -3.29 -3.16
C ARG A 92 4.77 -4.47 -2.48
N ILE A 93 3.44 -4.49 -2.42
CA ILE A 93 2.69 -5.66 -1.96
C ILE A 93 2.92 -6.81 -2.95
N ILE A 94 3.30 -7.97 -2.44
CA ILE A 94 3.46 -9.20 -3.23
C ILE A 94 2.39 -10.23 -2.92
N LYS A 95 1.81 -10.20 -1.72
CA LYS A 95 0.78 -11.16 -1.31
C LYS A 95 -0.15 -10.56 -0.26
N TRP A 96 -1.46 -10.72 -0.44
CA TRP A 96 -2.47 -10.42 0.57
C TRP A 96 -3.73 -11.25 0.30
N ASP A 97 -3.74 -12.46 0.86
CA ASP A 97 -4.79 -13.47 0.67
C ASP A 97 -5.75 -13.58 1.86
N ASP A 98 -5.29 -13.21 3.06
CA ASP A 98 -6.07 -13.27 4.29
C ASP A 98 -6.29 -11.86 4.86
N PRO A 99 -7.55 -11.37 4.94
CA PRO A 99 -7.85 -10.05 5.49
C PRO A 99 -7.52 -9.90 6.97
N LYS A 100 -7.35 -11.01 7.69
CA LYS A 100 -6.95 -11.01 9.11
C LYS A 100 -5.44 -10.85 9.30
N LYS A 101 -4.66 -10.89 8.21
CA LYS A 101 -3.21 -10.75 8.22
C LYS A 101 -2.76 -9.47 7.53
N ASN A 102 -1.57 -9.02 7.90
CA ASN A 102 -0.87 -7.97 7.17
C ASN A 102 -0.46 -8.49 5.78
N PRO A 103 -0.55 -7.66 4.73
CA PRO A 103 0.02 -7.96 3.43
C PRO A 103 1.52 -8.17 3.54
N GLU A 104 2.05 -9.10 2.75
CA GLU A 104 3.47 -9.28 2.57
C GLU A 104 3.97 -8.33 1.47
N GLY A 105 5.06 -7.63 1.77
CA GLY A 105 5.70 -6.67 0.89
C GLY A 105 7.16 -7.01 0.62
N ARG A 106 7.65 -6.44 -0.49
CA ARG A 106 9.04 -6.46 -0.91
C ARG A 106 9.52 -5.03 -1.10
N ILE A 107 10.72 -4.72 -0.60
CA ILE A 107 11.31 -3.39 -0.72
C ILE A 107 11.77 -3.20 -2.17
N VAL A 108 11.17 -2.21 -2.83
CA VAL A 108 11.54 -1.79 -4.18
C VAL A 108 12.72 -0.84 -4.11
N LYS A 109 12.65 0.16 -3.22
CA LYS A 109 13.68 1.19 -3.07
C LYS A 109 13.81 1.62 -1.62
N VAL A 110 15.04 1.85 -1.19
CA VAL A 110 15.35 2.52 0.09
C VAL A 110 15.55 4.00 -0.19
N LEU A 111 14.77 4.87 0.46
CA LEU A 111 14.78 6.31 0.22
C LEU A 111 15.77 7.02 1.15
N GLY A 112 15.86 6.60 2.41
CA GLY A 112 16.79 7.16 3.38
C GLY A 112 16.24 7.16 4.79
N LYS A 113 16.83 7.94 5.69
CA LYS A 113 16.33 8.09 7.05
C LYS A 113 15.12 9.04 7.04
N LYS A 114 14.10 8.71 7.84
CA LYS A 114 12.96 9.61 8.06
C LYS A 114 13.45 10.94 8.61
N GLY A 115 12.94 12.04 8.05
CA GLY A 115 13.33 13.41 8.36
C GLY A 115 14.53 13.95 7.58
N ASP A 116 15.25 13.12 6.80
CA ASP A 116 16.25 13.64 5.87
C ASP A 116 15.53 14.29 4.67
N ASN A 117 15.93 15.51 4.31
CA ASN A 117 15.25 16.32 3.29
C ASN A 117 15.09 15.60 1.95
N ASP A 118 16.15 14.95 1.46
CA ASP A 118 16.13 14.24 0.18
C ASP A 118 15.17 13.04 0.22
N ALA A 119 15.15 12.32 1.35
CA ALA A 119 14.26 11.18 1.53
C ALA A 119 12.80 11.62 1.61
N GLU A 120 12.50 12.72 2.31
CA GLU A 120 11.14 13.26 2.38
C GLU A 120 10.67 13.82 1.05
N MET A 121 11.54 14.52 0.31
CA MET A 121 11.22 15.02 -1.03
C MET A 121 10.89 13.85 -1.97
N GLU A 122 11.74 12.83 -2.04
CA GLU A 122 11.50 11.68 -2.91
C GLU A 122 10.24 10.91 -2.51
N SER A 123 9.98 10.80 -1.21
CA SER A 123 8.76 10.16 -0.67
C SER A 123 7.49 10.83 -1.18
N ILE A 124 7.42 12.16 -1.14
CA ILE A 124 6.24 12.92 -1.59
C ILE A 124 5.99 12.69 -3.09
N VAL A 125 7.06 12.68 -3.90
CA VAL A 125 6.94 12.47 -5.35
C VAL A 125 6.40 11.07 -5.65
N LEU A 126 6.96 10.05 -5.01
CA LEU A 126 6.53 8.66 -5.19
C LEU A 126 5.10 8.42 -4.68
N GLU A 127 4.71 9.03 -3.55
CA GLU A 127 3.37 8.87 -2.98
C GLU A 127 2.27 9.41 -3.90
N LYS A 128 2.57 10.50 -4.62
CA LYS A 128 1.68 11.09 -5.63
C LYS A 128 1.61 10.28 -6.93
N GLY A 129 2.36 9.19 -7.05
CA GLY A 129 2.37 8.33 -8.24
C GLY A 129 3.19 8.90 -9.40
N PHE A 130 4.02 9.92 -9.16
CA PHE A 130 4.94 10.40 -10.19
C PHE A 130 6.11 9.43 -10.32
N GLN A 131 6.19 8.75 -11.47
CA GLN A 131 7.37 8.01 -11.84
C GLN A 131 8.47 9.01 -12.24
N MET A 132 9.56 9.05 -11.47
CA MET A 132 10.73 9.90 -11.82
C MET A 132 11.48 9.41 -13.06
N LYS A 133 11.08 8.29 -13.67
CA LYS A 133 11.63 7.82 -14.94
C LYS A 133 10.58 8.01 -16.02
N PHE A 134 10.89 8.88 -16.97
CA PHE A 134 10.12 8.96 -18.21
C PHE A 134 10.20 7.61 -18.92
N PRO A 135 9.13 7.17 -19.61
CA PRO A 135 9.21 6.01 -20.49
C PRO A 135 10.38 6.23 -21.46
N PRO A 136 11.20 5.20 -21.74
CA PRO A 136 12.40 5.34 -22.60
C PRO A 136 12.09 5.85 -24.01
N LYS A 137 10.82 5.85 -24.41
CA LYS A 137 10.35 6.40 -25.68
C LYS A 137 10.41 7.93 -25.74
N VAL A 138 10.36 8.62 -24.60
CA VAL A 138 10.37 10.10 -24.48
C VAL A 138 11.81 10.65 -24.40
N GLU A 139 12.75 9.88 -23.82
CA GLU A 139 14.16 10.29 -23.74
C GLU A 139 14.82 10.45 -25.12
N LYS A 140 14.34 9.72 -26.13
CA LYS A 140 14.82 9.85 -27.53
C LYS A 140 14.37 11.12 -28.24
N GLU A 141 13.34 11.80 -27.77
CA GLU A 141 12.88 13.06 -28.38
C GLU A 141 13.55 14.29 -27.77
N ALA A 142 14.20 14.15 -26.61
CA ALA A 142 14.94 15.23 -25.95
C ALA A 142 16.39 15.37 -26.44
N GLU A 143 16.87 14.44 -27.27
CA GLU A 143 18.19 14.50 -27.94
C GLU A 143 18.11 15.03 -29.38
N LEU A 144 16.95 15.54 -29.83
CA LEU A 144 16.74 16.14 -31.15
C LEU A 144 16.83 17.67 -31.13
#